data_AF-A0A934JU14-F1
#
_entry.id   AF-A0A934JU14-F1
#
_cell.length_a   1.000
_cell.length_b   1.000
_cell.length_c   1.000
_cell.angle_alpha   90.00
_cell.angle_beta   90.00
_cell.angle_gamma   90.00
#
_symmetry.space_group_name_H-M   'P 1'
#
loop_
_entity.id
_entity.type
_entity.pdbx_description
1 polymer ?
#
loop_
_entity_poly.entity_id
_entity_poly.type
_entity_poly.pdbx_seq_one_letter_code
_entity_poly.pdbx_strand_id
1 'polypeptide(L)'
;MDKITFFSRLERQIVSGKKTTTIRDKSESHYSVGQILDAYTHEDNCKICQIEILSIEPVEFNKLNRTHAKAENLPFVFILK
;
A
#
# COMPACT_ATOMS: atom_id res chain seq x y z
N MET A 1 -14.89 -9.42 -3.51
CA MET A 1 -14.36 -8.26 -2.77
C MET A 1 -12.86 -8.35 -2.79
N ASP A 2 -12.23 -7.41 -3.47
CA ASP A 2 -10.79 -7.33 -3.53
C ASP A 2 -10.23 -6.94 -2.17
N LYS A 3 -9.16 -7.62 -1.79
CA LYS A 3 -8.46 -7.40 -0.52
C LYS A 3 -7.04 -6.94 -0.81
N ILE A 4 -6.52 -6.15 0.11
CA ILE A 4 -5.12 -5.73 0.11
C ILE A 4 -4.53 -6.08 1.47
N THR A 5 -3.33 -6.62 1.49
CA THR A 5 -2.67 -7.04 2.73
C THR A 5 -1.50 -6.13 3.05
N PHE A 6 -1.37 -5.72 4.30
CA PHE A 6 -0.28 -4.89 4.78
C PHE A 6 0.45 -5.58 5.92
N PHE A 7 1.73 -5.30 6.10
CA PHE A 7 2.46 -5.77 7.28
C PHE A 7 1.86 -5.17 8.55
N SER A 8 1.78 -5.94 9.62
CA SER A 8 1.12 -5.53 10.87
C SER A 8 1.77 -4.28 11.47
N ARG A 9 3.08 -4.07 11.25
CA ARG A 9 3.79 -2.84 11.65
C ARG A 9 3.26 -1.56 10.97
N LEU A 10 2.59 -1.68 9.82
CA LEU A 10 2.00 -0.57 9.08
C LEU A 10 0.55 -0.29 9.50
N GLU A 11 -0.10 -1.18 10.25
CA GLU A 11 -1.49 -1.03 10.69
C GLU A 11 -1.74 0.34 11.32
N ARG A 12 -0.93 0.71 12.32
CA ARG A 12 -1.01 2.03 12.98
C ARG A 12 -0.82 3.21 12.02
N GLN A 13 -0.03 3.05 10.97
CA GLN A 13 0.22 4.12 10.00
C GLN A 13 -0.95 4.29 9.02
N ILE A 14 -1.59 3.18 8.64
CA ILE A 14 -2.78 3.16 7.78
C ILE A 14 -3.97 3.75 8.55
N VAL A 15 -4.20 3.28 9.78
CA VAL A 15 -5.28 3.78 10.65
C VAL A 15 -5.09 5.26 10.98
N SER A 16 -3.84 5.71 11.18
CA SER A 16 -3.53 7.12 11.42
C SER A 16 -3.53 7.98 10.15
N GLY A 17 -3.72 7.41 8.95
CA GLY A 17 -3.65 8.13 7.68
C GLY A 17 -2.26 8.70 7.34
N LYS A 18 -1.21 8.24 8.03
CA LYS A 18 0.18 8.68 7.79
C LYS A 18 0.77 8.04 6.55
N LYS A 19 0.33 6.83 6.21
CA LYS A 19 0.68 6.14 4.97
C LYS A 19 -0.45 6.33 3.97
N THR A 20 -0.23 7.20 2.99
CA THR A 20 -1.24 7.58 1.97
C THR A 20 -1.03 6.89 0.63
N THR A 21 0.16 6.34 0.39
CA THR A 21 0.52 5.68 -0.86
C THR A 21 1.12 4.30 -0.58
N THR A 22 0.80 3.34 -1.45
CA THR A 22 1.38 2.00 -1.48
C THR A 22 1.83 1.70 -2.90
N ILE A 23 2.96 1.03 -3.04
CA ILE A 23 3.45 0.55 -4.34
C ILE A 23 3.27 -0.96 -4.38
N ARG A 24 2.84 -1.47 -5.52
CA ARG A 24 2.55 -2.89 -5.76
C ARG A 24 3.18 -3.33 -7.07
N ASP A 25 3.47 -4.62 -7.16
CA ASP A 25 3.92 -5.20 -8.41
C ASP A 25 2.80 -5.13 -9.46
N LYS A 26 3.18 -5.11 -10.74
CA LYS A 26 2.24 -5.11 -11.86
C LYS A 26 1.32 -6.33 -11.83
N SER A 27 1.78 -7.47 -11.31
CA SER A 27 0.97 -8.67 -11.15
C SER A 27 -0.19 -8.48 -10.15
N GLU A 28 -0.09 -7.50 -9.24
CA GLU A 28 -1.16 -7.11 -8.31
C GLU A 28 -1.90 -5.83 -8.77
N SER A 29 -1.75 -5.40 -10.03
CA SER A 29 -2.34 -4.14 -10.54
C SER A 29 -3.80 -4.22 -10.96
N HIS A 30 -4.53 -5.26 -10.54
CA HIS A 30 -5.94 -5.47 -10.90
C HIS A 30 -6.92 -4.43 -10.32
N TYR A 31 -6.41 -3.46 -9.57
CA TYR A 31 -7.20 -2.44 -8.91
C TYR A 31 -7.60 -1.29 -9.83
N SER A 32 -8.78 -0.72 -9.60
CA SER A 32 -9.29 0.45 -10.31
C SER A 32 -9.45 1.66 -9.39
N VAL A 33 -9.36 2.87 -9.95
CA VAL A 33 -9.66 4.12 -9.22
C VAL A 33 -11.14 4.12 -8.81
N GLY A 34 -11.43 4.57 -7.58
CA GLY A 34 -12.76 4.52 -6.97
C GLY A 34 -13.15 3.14 -6.41
N GLN A 35 -12.24 2.16 -6.50
CA GLN A 35 -12.48 0.85 -5.92
C GLN A 35 -12.25 0.89 -4.42
N ILE A 36 -13.17 0.25 -3.70
CA ILE A 36 -13.09 0.10 -2.25
C ILE A 36 -12.52 -1.29 -1.93
N LEU A 37 -11.46 -1.30 -1.14
CA LEU A 37 -10.71 -2.49 -0.74
C LEU A 37 -10.75 -2.68 0.77
N ASP A 38 -10.83 -3.93 1.20
CA ASP A 38 -10.62 -4.27 2.60
C ASP A 38 -9.11 -4.46 2.86
N ALA A 39 -8.56 -3.69 3.79
CA ALA A 39 -7.19 -3.78 4.24
C ALA A 39 -7.07 -4.82 5.36
N TYR A 40 -6.17 -5.78 5.17
CA TYR A 40 -5.90 -6.86 6.11
C TYR A 40 -4.43 -6.88 6.55
N THR A 41 -4.12 -7.50 7.69
CA THR A 41 -2.73 -7.81 8.06
C THR A 41 -2.23 -9.02 7.26
N HIS A 42 -0.98 -8.99 6.77
CA HIS A 42 -0.39 -10.09 6.00
C HIS A 42 -0.09 -11.32 6.88
N GLU A 43 0.27 -11.08 8.14
CA GLU A 43 0.65 -12.12 9.09
C GLU A 43 -0.59 -12.87 9.62
N ASP A 44 -1.55 -12.14 10.17
CA ASP A 44 -2.72 -12.73 10.84
C ASP A 44 -4.00 -12.72 10.00
N ASN A 45 -4.00 -12.11 8.79
CA ASN A 45 -5.21 -11.91 7.97
C ASN A 45 -6.35 -11.22 8.76
N CYS A 46 -6.00 -10.37 9.73
CA CYS A 46 -6.95 -9.60 10.51
C CYS A 46 -7.39 -8.36 9.72
N LYS A 47 -8.69 -8.08 9.69
CA LYS A 47 -9.23 -6.89 9.04
C LYS A 47 -8.82 -5.64 9.83
N ILE A 48 -8.14 -4.72 9.16
CA ILE A 48 -7.69 -3.45 9.72
C ILE A 48 -8.77 -2.40 9.53
N CYS A 49 -9.06 -2.06 8.26
CA CYS A 49 -9.99 -1.01 7.87
C CYS A 49 -10.36 -1.17 6.38
N GLN A 50 -11.26 -0.32 5.90
CA GLN A 50 -11.61 -0.24 4.49
C GLN A 50 -10.93 1.00 3.90
N ILE A 51 -10.35 0.85 2.71
CA ILE A 51 -9.66 1.94 2.01
C ILE A 51 -10.24 2.12 0.61
N GLU A 52 -10.21 3.35 0.11
CA GLU A 52 -10.62 3.68 -1.25
C GLU A 52 -9.39 4.10 -2.07
N ILE A 53 -9.33 3.65 -3.32
CA ILE A 53 -8.28 4.05 -4.25
C ILE A 53 -8.65 5.37 -4.90
N LEU A 54 -7.96 6.44 -4.53
CA LEU A 54 -8.17 7.77 -5.11
C LEU A 54 -7.42 7.97 -6.43
N SER A 55 -6.25 7.37 -6.58
CA SER A 55 -5.41 7.51 -7.79
C SER A 55 -4.49 6.30 -7.96
N ILE A 56 -4.18 5.95 -9.20
CA ILE A 56 -3.24 4.90 -9.58
C ILE A 56 -2.22 5.51 -10.53
N GLU A 57 -0.96 5.51 -10.12
CA GLU A 57 0.15 6.00 -10.93
C GLU A 57 1.13 4.85 -11.20
N PRO A 58 1.32 4.44 -12.47
CA PRO A 58 2.33 3.45 -12.80
C PRO A 58 3.71 4.09 -12.65
N VAL A 59 4.54 3.50 -11.78
CA VAL A 59 5.92 3.92 -11.57
C VAL A 59 6.86 2.82 -12.01
N GLU A 60 7.88 3.17 -12.80
CA GLU A 60 8.95 2.24 -13.13
C GLU A 60 9.82 1.99 -11.89
N PHE A 61 10.22 0.74 -11.67
CA PHE A 61 11.11 0.38 -10.56
C PHE A 61 12.38 1.24 -10.53
N ASN A 62 12.93 1.57 -11.70
CA ASN A 62 14.13 2.39 -11.86
C ASN A 62 13.90 3.89 -11.51
N LYS A 63 12.64 4.31 -11.31
CA LYS A 63 12.24 5.66 -10.90
C LYS A 63 11.90 5.74 -9.40
N LEU A 64 11.99 4.63 -8.67
CA LEU A 64 11.75 4.58 -7.22
C LEU A 64 12.83 5.35 -6.45
N ASN A 65 12.57 6.63 -6.25
CA ASN A 65 13.41 7.52 -5.46
C ASN A 65 12.96 7.61 -3.99
N ARG A 66 13.80 8.25 -3.15
CA ARG A 66 13.51 8.51 -1.73
C ARG A 66 12.17 9.20 -1.48
N THR A 67 11.67 9.99 -2.44
CA THR A 67 10.35 10.62 -2.38
C THR A 67 9.22 9.58 -2.28
N HIS A 68 9.30 8.50 -3.04
CA HIS A 68 8.34 7.38 -2.98
C HIS A 68 8.46 6.64 -1.65
N ALA A 69 9.68 6.35 -1.19
CA ALA A 69 9.90 5.74 0.13
C ALA A 69 9.34 6.60 1.28
N LYS A 70 9.47 7.94 1.18
CA LYS A 70 8.89 8.88 2.14
C LYS A 70 7.36 8.90 2.09
N ALA A 71 6.76 8.83 0.90
CA ALA A 71 5.30 8.69 0.74
C ALA A 71 4.76 7.38 1.31
N GLU A 72 5.58 6.33 1.30
CA GLU A 72 5.28 5.07 1.96
C GLU A 72 5.52 5.08 3.47
N ASN A 73 6.08 6.18 4.01
CA ASN A 73 6.59 6.32 5.36
C ASN A 73 7.49 5.15 5.79
N LEU A 74 8.29 4.66 4.83
CA LEU A 74 9.27 3.61 4.99
C LEU A 74 10.69 4.18 4.82
N PRO A 75 11.68 3.71 5.61
CA PRO A 75 13.08 3.95 5.26
C PRO A 75 13.39 3.25 3.93
N PHE A 76 14.10 3.93 3.03
CA PHE A 76 14.47 3.51 1.65
C PHE A 76 15.08 2.10 1.52
N VAL A 77 15.43 1.45 2.63
CA VAL A 77 15.99 0.10 2.71
C VAL A 77 14.93 -1.00 2.48
N PHE A 78 13.65 -0.74 2.75
CA PHE A 78 12.58 -1.72 2.56
C PHE A 78 11.88 -1.52 1.22
N ILE A 79 12.55 -1.94 0.14
CA ILE A 79 11.84 -2.31 -1.09
C ILE A 79 11.15 -3.63 -0.76
N LEU A 80 9.81 -3.62 -0.74
CA LEU A 80 9.02 -4.84 -0.64
C LEU A 80 9.36 -5.70 -1.86
N LYS A 81 10.02 -6.82 -1.57
CA LYS A 81 10.40 -7.85 -2.53
C LYS A 81 9.20 -8.76 -2.80
#